data_AF-A0A3M7TES3-F1
#
_entry.id   AF-A0A3M7TES3-F1
#
_cell.length_a   1.000
_cell.length_b   1.000
_cell.length_c   1.000
_cell.angle_alpha   90.00
_cell.angle_beta   90.00
_cell.angle_gamma   90.00
#
_symmetry.space_group_name_H-M   'P 1'
#
loop_
_entity.id
_entity.type
_entity.pdbx_description
1 polymer ?
#
loop_
_entity_poly.entity_id
_entity_poly.type
_entity_poly.pdbx_seq_one_letter_code
_entity_poly.pdbx_strand_id
1 'polypeptide(L)'
;MKKTIFLAITGLLMATVTTSCNQDRDDSFDMVSTSTNANTAEANVFSRNGNNYSVLSFSECFSEIKTNSLFRWSYSKDGCFARAHKMRRILESKGVPSNRLRKIWIGNDKGALLNGWTYHVALLVIGEDGNVINGKVIDPALFPNGPVSPNDWNYKCDNTRKNKAVINSVTNYVSKNTYRDHSNKLICQIDANTIYHGDFFGNNQSADRAADCVLNTIANKYNSSNPNAHIDISGCTGRFTAR
;
A
#
# COMPACT_ATOMS: atom_id res chain seq x y z
N MET A 1 -9.70 -9.92 -72.62
CA MET A 1 -10.42 -11.14 -72.21
C MET A 1 -9.46 -12.32 -72.27
N LYS A 2 -9.11 -12.93 -71.14
CA LYS A 2 -8.56 -14.29 -71.04
C LYS A 2 -8.67 -14.72 -69.58
N LYS A 3 -9.48 -15.75 -69.35
CA LYS A 3 -9.70 -16.44 -68.07
C LYS A 3 -8.61 -17.50 -67.92
N THR A 4 -8.12 -17.72 -66.71
CA THR A 4 -7.82 -19.08 -66.23
C THR A 4 -7.79 -19.13 -64.71
N ILE A 5 -8.59 -20.06 -64.20
CA ILE A 5 -8.78 -20.49 -62.82
C ILE A 5 -7.75 -21.57 -62.53
N PHE A 6 -7.14 -21.60 -61.34
CA PHE A 6 -6.66 -22.85 -60.74
C PHE A 6 -6.85 -22.86 -59.21
N LEU A 7 -7.17 -24.06 -58.76
CA LEU A 7 -7.80 -24.45 -57.50
C LEU A 7 -6.79 -24.71 -56.38
N ALA A 8 -7.30 -24.69 -55.15
CA ALA A 8 -6.65 -24.76 -53.85
C ALA A 8 -5.83 -26.04 -53.53
N ILE A 9 -4.87 -25.91 -52.61
CA ILE A 9 -4.51 -26.97 -51.65
C ILE A 9 -4.29 -26.33 -50.27
N THR A 10 -5.17 -26.67 -49.34
CA THR A 10 -5.09 -26.43 -47.90
C THR A 10 -4.10 -27.41 -47.26
N GLY A 11 -3.08 -26.89 -46.58
CA GLY A 11 -2.17 -27.66 -45.74
C GLY A 11 -2.22 -27.18 -44.30
N LEU A 12 -2.95 -27.92 -43.46
CA LEU A 12 -3.03 -27.76 -42.01
C LEU A 12 -1.83 -28.50 -41.39
N LEU A 13 -0.91 -27.79 -40.73
CA LEU A 13 0.14 -28.42 -39.90
C LEU A 13 -0.15 -28.12 -38.43
N MET A 14 -0.72 -29.13 -37.77
CA MET A 14 -0.78 -29.25 -36.32
C MET A 14 0.60 -29.72 -35.84
N ALA A 15 1.25 -28.92 -35.00
CA ALA A 15 2.42 -29.35 -34.24
C ALA A 15 2.05 -29.46 -32.77
N THR A 16 1.78 -30.68 -32.32
CA THR A 16 1.78 -31.07 -30.92
C THR A 16 2.77 -32.22 -30.77
N VAL A 17 3.89 -31.97 -30.10
CA VAL A 17 4.74 -33.03 -29.55
C VAL A 17 4.93 -32.74 -28.08
N THR A 18 4.48 -33.69 -27.28
CA THR A 18 4.56 -33.74 -25.83
C THR A 18 5.90 -34.29 -25.36
N THR A 19 6.26 -33.87 -24.14
CA THR A 19 6.99 -34.62 -23.08
C THR A 19 8.41 -35.11 -23.34
N SER A 20 9.33 -34.66 -22.49
CA SER A 20 10.27 -35.55 -21.77
C SER A 20 10.95 -34.76 -20.64
N CYS A 21 10.50 -34.99 -19.41
CA CYS A 21 11.28 -34.72 -18.22
C CYS A 21 12.26 -35.88 -18.08
N ASN A 22 13.57 -35.62 -18.20
CA ASN A 22 14.63 -36.52 -17.76
C ASN A 22 15.79 -35.67 -17.24
N GLN A 23 15.91 -35.58 -15.92
CA GLN A 23 17.21 -35.48 -15.28
C GLN A 23 17.24 -36.50 -14.16
N ASP A 24 17.70 -37.69 -14.54
CA ASP A 24 18.21 -38.71 -13.65
C ASP A 24 19.45 -38.17 -12.93
N ARG A 25 19.40 -38.18 -11.61
CA ARG A 25 20.56 -38.46 -10.76
C ARG A 25 20.07 -39.20 -9.53
N ASP A 26 20.06 -40.51 -9.67
CA ASP A 26 20.22 -41.43 -8.55
C ASP A 26 21.61 -41.23 -7.97
N ASP A 27 21.70 -41.00 -6.67
CA ASP A 27 22.74 -41.60 -5.84
C ASP A 27 22.15 -41.84 -4.44
N SER A 28 21.82 -43.12 -4.26
CA SER A 28 21.77 -43.93 -3.06
C SER A 28 21.22 -43.37 -1.74
N PHE A 29 20.12 -43.99 -1.35
CA PHE A 29 19.69 -44.21 0.01
C PHE A 29 20.81 -44.79 0.89
N ASP A 30 20.86 -44.33 2.15
CA ASP A 30 21.13 -45.23 3.28
C ASP A 30 20.08 -45.01 4.37
N MET A 31 19.48 -46.14 4.74
CA MET A 31 18.40 -46.36 5.68
C MET A 31 18.88 -46.20 7.12
N VAL A 32 18.18 -45.42 7.95
CA VAL A 32 17.86 -45.83 9.34
C VAL A 32 16.46 -45.33 9.66
N SER A 33 15.53 -46.27 9.74
CA SER A 33 14.20 -46.09 10.33
C SER A 33 14.31 -46.00 11.85
N THR A 34 13.75 -44.95 12.44
CA THR A 34 13.08 -45.06 13.75
C THR A 34 11.94 -44.05 13.84
N SER A 35 10.76 -44.61 14.02
CA SER A 35 9.52 -43.95 14.40
C SER A 35 9.68 -43.06 15.64
N THR A 36 9.10 -41.86 15.64
CA THR A 36 8.02 -41.40 16.54
C THR A 36 7.91 -39.87 16.55
N ASN A 37 6.65 -39.42 16.69
CA ASN A 37 6.21 -38.09 17.12
C ASN A 37 6.19 -36.98 16.05
N ALA A 38 4.99 -36.86 15.45
CA ALA A 38 4.45 -35.60 14.99
C ALA A 38 4.66 -34.50 16.05
N ASN A 39 5.31 -33.41 15.68
CA ASN A 39 5.09 -32.05 16.21
C ASN A 39 5.90 -31.03 15.39
N THR A 40 5.19 -30.05 14.82
CA THR A 40 5.65 -28.67 14.60
C THR A 40 7.05 -28.46 13.98
N ALA A 41 7.15 -28.57 12.65
CA ALA A 41 8.36 -28.13 11.94
C ALA A 41 8.09 -27.69 10.48
N GLU A 42 7.03 -26.92 10.22
CA GLU A 42 6.81 -26.28 8.89
C GLU A 42 7.02 -24.75 8.90
N ALA A 43 7.73 -24.21 9.90
CA ALA A 43 8.02 -22.77 9.99
C ALA A 43 9.50 -22.41 9.76
N ASN A 44 10.37 -23.35 9.36
CA ASN A 44 11.82 -23.11 9.30
C ASN A 44 12.50 -23.47 7.96
N VAL A 45 11.87 -23.12 6.84
CA VAL A 45 12.51 -23.22 5.51
C VAL A 45 12.51 -21.86 4.77
N PHE A 46 12.79 -20.78 5.50
CA PHE A 46 13.24 -19.50 4.93
C PHE A 46 14.34 -18.88 5.81
N SER A 47 15.38 -19.65 6.09
CA SER A 47 16.64 -19.10 6.59
C SER A 47 17.79 -19.83 5.93
N ARG A 48 18.21 -19.31 4.76
CA ARG A 48 19.50 -19.62 4.13
C ARG A 48 19.75 -18.66 2.95
N ASN A 49 20.03 -17.40 3.28
CA ASN A 49 21.01 -16.57 2.56
C ASN A 49 21.31 -15.27 3.34
N GLY A 50 22.28 -15.33 4.23
CA GLY A 50 23.52 -14.54 4.10
C GLY A 50 23.54 -13.02 4.20
N ASN A 51 22.43 -12.32 4.41
CA ASN A 51 22.45 -10.89 4.74
C ASN A 51 21.67 -10.66 6.04
N ASN A 52 22.38 -10.44 7.15
CA ASN A 52 21.80 -9.90 8.39
C ASN A 52 21.33 -8.45 8.14
N TYR A 53 20.24 -8.26 7.40
CA TYR A 53 19.52 -7.00 7.42
C TYR A 53 18.75 -6.94 8.72
N SER A 54 19.27 -6.18 9.67
CA SER A 54 18.54 -5.78 10.87
C SER A 54 17.22 -5.16 10.42
N VAL A 55 16.12 -5.77 10.85
CA VAL A 55 14.78 -5.27 10.57
C VAL A 55 14.65 -3.88 11.21
N LEU A 56 14.40 -2.84 10.40
CA LEU A 56 14.28 -1.47 10.93
C LEU A 56 13.25 -1.40 12.06
N SER A 57 13.65 -0.78 13.16
CA SER A 57 12.78 -0.40 14.27
C SER A 57 11.79 0.68 13.85
N PHE A 58 10.75 0.91 14.67
CA PHE A 58 9.76 1.96 14.40
C PHE A 58 10.38 3.36 14.36
N SER A 59 11.36 3.63 15.22
CA SER A 59 12.06 4.91 15.27
C SER A 59 12.95 5.13 14.05
N GLU A 60 13.63 4.08 13.56
CA GLU A 60 14.42 4.16 12.33
C GLU A 60 13.52 4.37 11.11
N CYS A 61 12.39 3.67 11.04
CA CYS A 61 11.36 3.90 10.00
C CYS A 61 10.88 5.35 10.03
N PHE A 62 10.60 5.90 11.22
CA PHE A 62 10.18 7.28 11.37
C PHE A 62 11.26 8.26 10.89
N SER A 63 12.51 8.07 11.31
CA SER A 63 13.63 8.95 10.96
C SER A 63 13.91 8.99 9.46
N GLU A 64 13.90 7.82 8.81
CA GLU A 64 14.03 7.70 7.35
C GLU A 64 12.96 8.51 6.63
N ILE A 65 11.71 8.40 7.08
CA ILE A 65 10.59 9.10 6.47
C ILE A 65 10.65 10.60 6.76
N LYS A 66 10.87 10.99 8.02
CA LYS A 66 10.79 12.39 8.47
C LYS A 66 11.79 13.27 7.74
N THR A 67 13.00 12.76 7.53
CA THR A 67 14.12 13.48 6.91
C THR A 67 14.02 13.56 5.39
N ASN A 68 13.09 12.82 4.77
CA ASN A 68 12.95 12.81 3.32
C ASN A 68 12.39 14.13 2.80
N SER A 69 13.19 14.81 1.96
CA SER A 69 12.89 16.13 1.41
C SER A 69 11.77 16.15 0.37
N LEU A 70 11.20 15.01 0.01
CA LEU A 70 10.01 14.93 -0.85
C LEU A 70 8.76 15.44 -0.13
N PHE A 71 8.73 15.38 1.20
CA PHE A 71 7.54 15.72 1.97
C PHE A 71 7.55 17.17 2.44
N ARG A 72 6.39 17.81 2.38
CA ARG A 72 6.11 19.12 3.00
C ARG A 72 5.18 18.87 4.18
N TRP A 73 5.72 18.43 5.30
CA TRP A 73 4.94 17.96 6.46
C TRP A 73 4.01 19.02 7.05
N SER A 74 4.37 20.30 6.92
CA SER A 74 3.54 21.45 7.31
C SER A 74 2.34 21.69 6.38
N TYR A 75 2.32 21.13 5.17
CA TYR A 75 1.14 21.14 4.31
C TYR A 75 0.20 20.00 4.72
N SER A 76 -0.80 20.34 5.54
CA SER A 76 -1.79 19.38 6.03
C SER A 76 -3.09 19.40 5.21
N LYS A 77 -3.32 20.38 4.34
CA LYS A 77 -4.64 20.53 3.70
C LYS A 77 -5.07 19.37 2.80
N ASP A 78 -4.14 18.67 2.17
CA ASP A 78 -4.43 17.55 1.26
C ASP A 78 -3.23 16.61 1.10
N GLY A 79 -3.36 15.55 0.30
CA GLY A 79 -2.27 14.68 -0.14
C GLY A 79 -1.86 13.59 0.85
N CYS A 80 -2.66 13.32 1.88
CA CYS A 80 -2.38 12.28 2.87
C CYS A 80 -2.20 10.89 2.24
N PHE A 81 -3.01 10.54 1.25
CA PHE A 81 -2.88 9.28 0.51
C PHE A 81 -1.53 9.16 -0.20
N ALA A 82 -1.07 10.24 -0.85
CA ALA A 82 0.18 10.29 -1.58
C ALA A 82 1.37 10.15 -0.63
N ARG A 83 1.32 10.84 0.53
CA ARG A 83 2.30 10.67 1.60
C ARG A 83 2.34 9.22 2.10
N ALA A 84 1.20 8.66 2.52
CA ALA A 84 1.10 7.29 3.03
C ALA A 84 1.64 6.26 2.03
N HIS A 85 1.31 6.43 0.75
CA HIS A 85 1.79 5.55 -0.31
C HIS A 85 3.31 5.68 -0.52
N LYS A 86 3.84 6.90 -0.60
CA LYS A 86 5.27 7.09 -0.82
C LYS A 86 6.12 6.68 0.39
N MET A 87 5.62 6.89 1.61
CA MET A 87 6.25 6.37 2.84
C MET A 87 6.42 4.85 2.77
N ARG A 88 5.39 4.12 2.32
CA ARG A 88 5.49 2.66 2.09
C ARG A 88 6.64 2.34 1.12
N ARG A 89 6.69 2.98 -0.04
CA ARG A 89 7.69 2.67 -1.09
C ARG A 89 9.12 2.95 -0.61
N ILE A 90 9.32 4.01 0.17
CA ILE A 90 10.62 4.32 0.78
C ILE A 90 11.02 3.24 1.78
N LEU A 91 10.12 2.79 2.66
CA LEU A 91 10.47 1.72 3.61
C LEU A 91 10.70 0.36 2.93
N GLU A 92 9.91 0.03 1.90
CA GLU A 92 10.13 -1.17 1.07
C GLU A 92 11.52 -1.14 0.41
N SER A 93 11.96 0.01 -0.12
CA SER A 93 13.30 0.14 -0.73
C SER A 93 14.44 0.08 0.29
N LYS A 94 14.15 0.31 1.58
CA LYS A 94 15.08 0.09 2.69
C LYS A 94 15.04 -1.33 3.26
N GLY A 95 14.32 -2.24 2.60
CA GLY A 95 14.24 -3.65 2.98
C GLY A 95 13.19 -3.95 4.05
N VAL A 96 12.30 -3.01 4.39
CA VAL A 96 11.17 -3.31 5.28
C VAL A 96 10.18 -4.21 4.54
N PRO A 97 9.88 -5.42 5.04
CA PRO A 97 8.96 -6.34 4.37
C PRO A 97 7.55 -5.76 4.22
N SER A 98 6.94 -5.91 3.03
CA SER A 98 5.59 -5.40 2.77
C SER A 98 4.52 -5.96 3.72
N ASN A 99 4.71 -7.17 4.25
CA ASN A 99 3.81 -7.77 5.23
C ASN A 99 3.85 -7.07 6.61
N ARG A 100 4.86 -6.24 6.90
CA ARG A 100 4.91 -5.34 8.07
C ARG A 100 4.28 -3.98 7.82
N LEU A 101 3.93 -3.65 6.58
CA LEU A 101 3.39 -2.34 6.23
C LEU A 101 1.88 -2.45 6.02
N ARG A 102 1.11 -1.53 6.61
CA ARG A 102 -0.35 -1.38 6.44
C ARG A 102 -0.72 0.08 6.24
N LYS A 103 -1.92 0.34 5.75
CA LYS A 103 -2.49 1.69 5.77
C LYS A 103 -3.56 1.77 6.85
N ILE A 104 -3.50 2.79 7.69
CA ILE A 104 -4.57 3.11 8.65
C ILE A 104 -5.37 4.28 8.10
N TRP A 105 -6.69 4.14 8.09
CA TRP A 105 -7.65 5.08 7.52
C TRP A 105 -8.63 5.52 8.59
N ILE A 106 -9.02 6.78 8.58
CA ILE A 106 -10.14 7.33 9.34
C ILE A 106 -10.91 8.26 8.41
N GLY A 107 -12.20 8.43 8.62
CA GLY A 107 -12.90 9.53 7.98
C GLY A 107 -14.15 9.97 8.72
N ASN A 108 -14.77 11.01 8.17
CA ASN A 108 -16.12 11.47 8.44
C ASN A 108 -16.77 12.04 7.16
N ASP A 109 -18.04 11.70 6.89
CA ASP A 109 -18.82 12.14 5.73
C ASP A 109 -19.05 13.67 5.65
N LYS A 110 -18.85 14.41 6.76
CA LYS A 110 -19.12 15.85 6.87
C LYS A 110 -17.88 16.73 6.99
N GLY A 111 -16.68 16.18 6.76
CA GLY A 111 -15.45 16.95 6.91
C GLY A 111 -15.13 17.32 8.37
N ALA A 112 -15.67 16.56 9.34
CA ALA A 112 -15.56 16.90 10.76
C ALA A 112 -14.25 16.48 11.44
N LEU A 113 -13.29 15.93 10.68
CA LEU A 113 -11.97 15.60 11.23
C LEU A 113 -11.11 16.86 11.42
N LEU A 114 -9.95 16.69 12.05
CA LEU A 114 -8.91 17.70 12.11
C LEU A 114 -8.66 18.33 10.72
N ASN A 115 -8.45 19.65 10.67
CA ASN A 115 -8.22 20.43 9.44
C ASN A 115 -9.38 20.42 8.41
N GLY A 116 -10.58 19.99 8.81
CA GLY A 116 -11.75 19.93 7.94
C GLY A 116 -11.70 18.78 6.95
N TRP A 117 -10.98 17.70 7.28
CA TRP A 117 -10.85 16.55 6.39
C TRP A 117 -12.09 15.67 6.41
N THR A 118 -12.47 15.16 5.23
CA THR A 118 -13.43 14.06 5.10
C THR A 118 -12.74 12.73 5.40
N TYR A 119 -11.46 12.57 5.09
CA TYR A 119 -10.69 11.41 5.53
C TYR A 119 -9.22 11.73 5.78
N HIS A 120 -8.56 10.86 6.54
CA HIS A 120 -7.12 10.88 6.69
C HIS A 120 -6.54 9.46 6.62
N VAL A 121 -5.32 9.35 6.11
CA VAL A 121 -4.62 8.08 5.96
C VAL A 121 -3.14 8.26 6.27
N ALA A 122 -2.57 7.27 6.95
CA ALA A 122 -1.15 7.20 7.29
C ALA A 122 -0.61 5.78 7.10
N LEU A 123 0.71 5.64 7.21
CA LEU A 123 1.38 4.35 7.19
C LEU A 123 1.40 3.75 8.61
N LEU A 124 0.99 2.49 8.74
CA LEU A 124 1.15 1.69 9.95
C LEU A 124 2.27 0.67 9.71
N VAL A 125 3.27 0.66 10.58
CA VAL A 125 4.34 -0.34 10.61
C VAL A 125 4.05 -1.31 11.75
N ILE A 126 3.98 -2.59 11.43
CA ILE A 126 3.74 -3.68 12.39
C ILE A 126 5.08 -4.21 12.92
N GLY A 127 5.11 -4.63 14.18
CA GLY A 127 6.26 -5.31 14.77
C GLY A 127 6.53 -6.67 14.15
N GLU A 128 7.55 -7.35 14.65
CA GLU A 128 7.84 -8.74 14.26
C GLU A 128 6.76 -9.72 14.75
N ASP A 129 6.02 -9.34 15.79
CA ASP A 129 4.88 -10.08 16.33
C ASP A 129 3.68 -10.17 15.37
N GLY A 130 3.71 -9.43 14.25
CA GLY A 130 2.63 -9.39 13.28
C GLY A 130 1.34 -8.74 13.80
N ASN A 131 1.33 -8.21 15.03
CA ASN A 131 0.14 -7.69 15.66
C ASN A 131 -0.08 -6.22 15.30
N VAL A 132 -1.15 -5.95 14.55
CA VAL A 132 -1.54 -4.60 14.14
C VAL A 132 -1.79 -3.64 15.31
N ILE A 133 -2.23 -4.15 16.46
CA ILE A 133 -2.54 -3.35 17.66
C ILE A 133 -1.25 -2.78 18.27
N ASN A 134 -0.16 -3.55 18.22
CA ASN A 134 1.15 -3.16 18.74
C ASN A 134 1.97 -2.36 17.72
N GLY A 135 1.48 -2.25 16.48
CA GLY A 135 2.11 -1.47 15.43
C GLY A 135 2.18 0.02 15.78
N LYS A 136 2.96 0.75 14.98
CA LYS A 136 3.12 2.20 15.10
C LYS A 136 2.76 2.92 13.82
N VAL A 137 1.99 4.00 13.96
CA VAL A 137 1.65 4.89 12.87
C VAL A 137 2.80 5.89 12.65
N ILE A 138 3.24 5.99 11.41
CA ILE A 138 4.23 6.96 10.95
C ILE A 138 3.46 8.07 10.22
N ASP A 139 3.31 9.21 10.89
CA ASP A 139 2.65 10.39 10.32
C ASP A 139 3.30 11.69 10.82
N PRO A 140 4.42 12.11 10.22
CA PRO A 140 5.10 13.32 10.64
C PRO A 140 4.34 14.63 10.43
N ALA A 141 3.22 14.62 9.68
CA ALA A 141 2.36 15.79 9.52
C ALA A 141 1.53 16.07 10.79
N LEU A 142 1.18 15.01 11.54
CA LEU A 142 0.44 15.13 12.81
C LEU A 142 1.34 14.95 14.03
N PHE A 143 2.37 14.10 13.92
CA PHE A 143 3.26 13.71 15.01
C PHE A 143 4.72 13.92 14.58
N PRO A 144 5.23 15.16 14.66
CA PRO A 144 6.56 15.49 14.14
C PRO A 144 7.71 14.85 14.92
N ASN A 145 7.45 14.33 16.12
CA ASN A 145 8.46 13.89 17.07
C ASN A 145 8.63 12.37 17.18
N GLY A 146 7.80 11.58 16.48
CA GLY A 146 8.00 10.14 16.50
C GLY A 146 6.79 9.30 16.07
N PRO A 147 7.00 7.97 15.99
CA PRO A 147 5.94 6.99 15.77
C PRO A 147 4.95 6.97 16.95
N VAL A 148 3.66 6.81 16.68
CA VAL A 148 2.61 6.77 17.71
C VAL A 148 1.74 5.52 17.61
N SER A 149 0.95 5.22 18.65
CA SER A 149 0.00 4.11 18.57
C SER A 149 -1.14 4.42 17.58
N PRO A 150 -1.82 3.39 17.02
CA PRO A 150 -3.04 3.57 16.23
C PRO A 150 -4.12 4.39 16.97
N ASN A 151 -4.24 4.19 18.28
CA ASN A 151 -5.22 4.88 19.11
C ASN A 151 -4.90 6.38 19.27
N ASP A 152 -3.63 6.73 19.51
CA ASP A 152 -3.22 8.13 19.63
C ASP A 152 -3.39 8.87 18.30
N TRP A 153 -3.06 8.22 17.19
CA TRP A 153 -3.27 8.76 15.85
C TRP A 153 -4.76 8.99 15.56
N ASN A 154 -5.61 8.00 15.84
CA ASN A 154 -7.05 8.11 15.68
C ASN A 154 -7.63 9.27 16.51
N TYR A 155 -7.22 9.38 17.78
CA TYR A 155 -7.65 10.44 18.68
C TYR A 155 -7.21 11.84 18.22
N LYS A 156 -6.03 11.96 17.62
CA LYS A 156 -5.55 13.23 17.05
C LYS A 156 -6.34 13.64 15.81
N CYS A 157 -6.82 12.67 15.02
CA CYS A 157 -7.64 12.93 13.83
C CYS A 157 -9.09 13.29 14.18
N ASP A 158 -9.66 12.62 15.18
CA ASP A 158 -11.02 12.84 15.69
C ASP A 158 -11.05 12.77 17.22
N ASN A 159 -11.02 13.93 17.87
CA ASN A 159 -11.07 14.03 19.33
C ASN A 159 -12.47 13.71 19.89
N THR A 160 -13.51 13.66 19.05
CA THR A 160 -14.89 13.33 19.45
C THR A 160 -15.10 11.83 19.63
N ARG A 161 -14.17 11.00 19.11
CA ARG A 161 -14.20 9.53 19.12
C ARG A 161 -15.45 8.92 18.48
N LYS A 162 -16.16 9.68 17.65
CA LYS A 162 -17.35 9.21 16.94
C LYS A 162 -16.97 8.34 15.75
N ASN A 163 -15.83 8.62 15.13
CA ASN A 163 -15.32 7.87 13.99
C ASN A 163 -14.32 6.79 14.43
N LYS A 164 -14.36 5.64 13.76
CA LYS A 164 -13.43 4.53 13.99
C LYS A 164 -12.43 4.44 12.84
N ALA A 165 -11.15 4.30 13.19
CA ALA A 165 -10.12 3.98 12.21
C ALA A 165 -10.21 2.51 11.76
N VAL A 166 -9.85 2.26 10.49
CA VAL A 166 -9.76 0.93 9.88
C VAL A 166 -8.37 0.71 9.29
N ILE A 167 -7.82 -0.47 9.53
CA ILE A 167 -6.50 -0.88 9.05
C ILE A 167 -6.68 -1.82 7.87
N ASN A 168 -6.02 -1.50 6.75
CA ASN A 168 -6.09 -2.26 5.50
C ASN A 168 -4.70 -2.74 5.06
N SER A 169 -4.69 -3.76 4.19
CA SER A 169 -3.49 -4.14 3.44
C SER A 169 -2.86 -2.93 2.74
N VAL A 170 -1.54 -2.91 2.59
CA VAL A 170 -0.85 -1.85 1.83
C VAL A 170 -1.22 -1.80 0.35
N THR A 171 -1.65 -2.93 -0.21
CA THR A 171 -2.16 -3.03 -1.58
C THR A 171 -3.54 -2.42 -1.74
N ASN A 172 -4.27 -2.28 -0.63
CA ASN A 172 -5.58 -1.66 -0.62
C ASN A 172 -5.38 -0.15 -0.64
N TYR A 173 -5.50 0.40 -1.85
CA TYR A 173 -5.53 1.84 -2.10
C TYR A 173 -6.75 2.52 -1.52
N VAL A 174 -7.74 1.71 -1.15
CA VAL A 174 -9.05 2.08 -0.64
C VAL A 174 -9.49 0.94 0.30
N SER A 175 -10.34 1.16 1.32
CA SER A 175 -10.68 0.09 2.29
C SER A 175 -11.33 -1.13 1.64
N LYS A 176 -11.33 -2.30 2.32
CA LYS A 176 -11.97 -3.54 1.82
C LYS A 176 -13.45 -3.39 1.44
N ASN A 177 -14.11 -2.32 1.89
CA ASN A 177 -15.53 -2.08 1.67
C ASN A 177 -15.73 -1.02 0.57
N THR A 178 -15.08 -1.21 -0.57
CA THR A 178 -15.14 -0.25 -1.67
C THR A 178 -16.03 -0.75 -2.79
N TYR A 179 -17.03 0.05 -3.16
CA TYR A 179 -18.01 -0.27 -4.20
C TYR A 179 -18.24 0.97 -5.08
N ARG A 180 -18.74 0.80 -6.30
CA ARG A 180 -19.10 1.94 -7.15
C ARG A 180 -20.55 2.32 -6.89
N ASP A 181 -20.84 3.60 -6.70
CA ASP A 181 -22.23 4.06 -6.71
C ASP A 181 -22.83 4.02 -8.13
N HIS A 182 -24.12 4.31 -8.22
CA HIS A 182 -24.87 4.40 -9.47
C HIS A 182 -24.35 5.49 -10.42
N SER A 183 -23.50 6.42 -9.94
CA SER A 183 -22.81 7.43 -10.74
C SER A 183 -21.39 7.01 -11.13
N ASN A 184 -21.04 5.73 -10.93
CA ASN A 184 -19.73 5.15 -11.19
C ASN A 184 -18.59 5.74 -10.32
N LYS A 185 -18.92 6.45 -9.24
CA LYS A 185 -17.96 7.01 -8.28
C LYS A 185 -17.59 5.92 -7.29
N LEU A 186 -16.29 5.70 -7.08
CA LEU A 186 -15.84 4.67 -6.16
C LEU A 186 -16.05 5.16 -4.72
N ILE A 187 -16.92 4.46 -4.00
CA ILE A 187 -17.26 4.64 -2.60
C ILE A 187 -16.34 3.78 -1.74
N CYS A 188 -15.88 4.29 -0.60
CA CYS A 188 -15.25 3.54 0.48
C CYS A 188 -16.11 3.57 1.72
N GLN A 189 -16.66 2.41 2.11
CA GLN A 189 -17.59 2.28 3.23
C GLN A 189 -16.88 1.76 4.47
N ILE A 190 -16.48 2.62 5.39
CA ILE A 190 -15.73 2.17 6.59
C ILE A 190 -16.66 1.42 7.57
N ASP A 191 -17.95 1.77 7.60
CA ASP A 191 -19.04 1.07 8.28
C ASP A 191 -20.40 1.39 7.61
N ALA A 192 -21.51 0.86 8.12
CA ALA A 192 -22.85 1.00 7.53
C ALA A 192 -23.27 2.45 7.21
N ASN A 193 -22.70 3.45 7.89
CA ASN A 193 -23.14 4.85 7.81
C ASN A 193 -22.10 5.80 7.22
N THR A 194 -20.93 5.29 6.81
CA THR A 194 -19.76 6.16 6.55
C THR A 194 -19.16 5.87 5.16
N ILE A 195 -19.41 6.76 4.21
CA ILE A 195 -19.08 6.64 2.77
C ILE A 195 -18.05 7.72 2.37
N TYR A 196 -16.90 7.33 1.81
CA TYR A 196 -15.97 8.26 1.12
C TYR A 196 -15.98 8.05 -0.37
N HIS A 197 -15.47 9.02 -1.12
CA HIS A 197 -15.20 8.83 -2.54
C HIS A 197 -13.69 8.85 -2.80
N GLY A 198 -13.16 7.85 -3.51
CA GLY A 198 -11.76 7.88 -3.96
C GLY A 198 -11.53 6.88 -5.08
N ASP A 199 -10.79 7.22 -6.12
CA ASP A 199 -10.63 6.36 -7.30
C ASP A 199 -9.86 5.04 -7.01
N PHE A 200 -10.04 4.02 -7.84
CA PHE A 200 -9.36 2.72 -7.69
C PHE A 200 -8.09 2.69 -8.54
N PHE A 201 -6.92 2.46 -7.92
CA PHE A 201 -5.72 2.12 -8.68
C PHE A 201 -5.65 0.61 -8.89
N GLY A 202 -5.92 0.16 -10.11
CA GLY A 202 -5.84 -1.27 -10.48
C GLY A 202 -4.43 -1.87 -10.42
N ASN A 203 -3.36 -1.07 -10.29
CA ASN A 203 -1.98 -1.55 -10.13
C ASN A 203 -1.08 -0.56 -9.36
N ASN A 204 0.02 -1.05 -8.77
CA ASN A 204 0.99 -0.25 -8.01
C ASN A 204 1.60 0.89 -8.83
N GLN A 205 1.82 0.67 -10.13
CA GLN A 205 2.42 1.67 -11.01
C GLN A 205 1.54 2.92 -11.18
N SER A 206 0.22 2.77 -11.21
CA SER A 206 -0.70 3.90 -11.31
C SER A 206 -0.73 4.72 -10.02
N ALA A 207 -0.63 4.06 -8.86
CA ALA A 207 -0.56 4.72 -7.58
C ALA A 207 0.77 5.44 -7.33
N ASP A 208 1.88 4.84 -7.77
CA ASP A 208 3.20 5.49 -7.74
C ASP A 208 3.18 6.79 -8.57
N ARG A 209 2.66 6.75 -9.81
CA ARG A 209 2.50 7.95 -10.65
C ARG A 209 1.63 9.03 -10.00
N ALA A 210 0.50 8.64 -9.41
CA ALA A 210 -0.41 9.59 -8.77
C ALA A 210 0.21 10.22 -7.51
N ALA A 211 0.85 9.41 -6.67
CA ALA A 211 1.54 9.90 -5.47
C ALA A 211 2.67 10.87 -5.84
N ASP A 212 3.47 10.53 -6.84
CA ASP A 212 4.58 11.38 -7.30
C ASP A 212 4.07 12.69 -7.90
N CYS A 213 3.02 12.66 -8.72
CA CYS A 213 2.39 13.88 -9.23
C CYS A 213 1.92 14.80 -8.08
N VAL A 214 1.20 14.25 -7.10
CA VAL A 214 0.65 15.04 -5.99
C VAL A 214 1.76 15.61 -5.11
N LEU A 215 2.75 14.81 -4.74
CA LEU A 215 3.87 15.25 -3.92
C LEU A 215 4.71 16.32 -4.63
N ASN A 216 4.99 16.16 -5.92
CA ASN A 216 5.70 17.17 -6.70
C ASN A 216 4.89 18.46 -6.86
N THR A 217 3.57 18.35 -7.11
CA THR A 217 2.69 19.52 -7.21
C THR A 217 2.66 20.31 -5.91
N ILE A 218 2.53 19.62 -4.77
CA ILE A 218 2.60 20.24 -3.45
C ILE A 218 3.97 20.86 -3.25
N ALA A 219 5.07 20.14 -3.50
CA ALA A 219 6.43 20.64 -3.30
C ALA A 219 6.71 21.92 -4.11
N ASN A 220 6.23 22.00 -5.35
CA ASN A 220 6.46 23.14 -6.25
C ASN A 220 5.60 24.36 -5.92
N LYS A 221 4.38 24.15 -5.38
CA LYS A 221 3.43 25.23 -5.07
C LYS A 221 3.43 25.62 -3.59
N TYR A 222 4.13 24.87 -2.74
CA TYR A 222 4.16 25.10 -1.30
C TYR A 222 4.85 26.42 -0.95
N ASN A 223 4.15 27.24 -0.18
CA ASN A 223 4.69 28.49 0.38
C ASN A 223 4.81 28.35 1.89
N SER A 224 6.03 28.38 2.42
CA SER A 224 6.28 28.27 3.87
C SER A 224 5.68 29.41 4.68
N SER A 225 5.49 30.59 4.10
CA SER A 225 4.82 31.72 4.76
C SER A 225 3.30 31.58 4.79
N ASN A 226 2.73 30.66 4.01
CA ASN A 226 1.31 30.32 4.03
C ASN A 226 1.09 28.81 3.84
N PRO A 227 1.45 27.98 4.85
CA PRO A 227 1.38 26.52 4.73
C PRO A 227 -0.06 25.99 4.57
N ASN A 228 -1.06 26.84 4.86
CA ASN A 228 -2.48 26.54 4.75
C ASN A 228 -3.10 27.02 3.43
N ALA A 229 -2.31 27.55 2.48
CA ALA A 229 -2.80 27.87 1.15
C ALA A 229 -3.38 26.61 0.48
N HIS A 230 -4.49 26.75 -0.25
CA HIS A 230 -5.00 25.64 -1.05
C HIS A 230 -4.06 25.40 -2.23
N ILE A 231 -3.63 24.16 -2.42
CA ILE A 231 -2.87 23.74 -3.58
C ILE A 231 -3.76 22.87 -4.45
N ASP A 232 -4.04 23.33 -5.67
CA ASP A 232 -4.79 22.55 -6.64
C ASP A 232 -3.94 21.39 -7.17
N ILE A 233 -4.42 20.18 -6.86
CA ILE A 233 -3.86 18.88 -7.26
C ILE A 233 -4.77 18.14 -8.26
N SER A 234 -5.82 18.78 -8.79
CA SER A 234 -6.79 18.19 -9.70
C SER A 234 -6.19 17.72 -11.04
N GLY A 235 -5.05 18.28 -11.42
CA GLY A 235 -4.27 17.85 -12.58
C GLY A 235 -3.54 16.51 -12.40
N CYS A 236 -3.52 15.96 -11.20
CA CYS A 236 -2.96 14.62 -10.95
C CYS A 236 -4.01 13.52 -11.18
N THR A 237 -3.57 12.41 -11.79
CA THR A 237 -4.40 11.22 -12.00
C THR A 237 -5.06 10.76 -10.69
N GLY A 238 -6.36 10.47 -10.76
CA GLY A 238 -7.14 9.91 -9.65
C GLY A 238 -7.85 10.91 -8.74
N ARG A 239 -7.66 12.23 -8.92
CA ARG A 239 -8.45 13.31 -8.29
C ARG A 239 -8.74 13.13 -6.77
N PHE A 240 -7.81 12.54 -6.03
CA PHE A 240 -7.99 12.32 -4.60
C PHE A 240 -7.77 13.63 -3.85
N THR A 241 -8.79 14.03 -3.11
CA THR A 241 -8.70 15.12 -2.15
C THR A 241 -9.18 14.63 -0.80
N ALA A 242 -8.51 15.03 0.28
CA ALA A 242 -8.93 14.76 1.66
C ALA A 242 -10.10 15.65 2.14
N ARG A 243 -10.72 16.42 1.23
CA ARG A 243 -11.80 17.37 1.48
C ARG A 243 -13.13 16.91 0.91
#